data_AF-A0A2A9E1V8-F1
#
_entry.id   AF-A0A2A9E1V8-F1
#
_cell.length_a   1.000
_cell.length_b   1.000
_cell.length_c   1.000
_cell.angle_alpha   90.00
_cell.angle_beta   90.00
_cell.angle_gamma   90.00
#
_symmetry.space_group_name_H-M   'P 1'
#
loop_
_entity.id
_entity.type
_entity.pdbx_description
1 polymer ?
#
loop_
_entity_poly.entity_id
_entity_poly.type
_entity_poly.pdbx_seq_one_letter_code
_entity_poly.pdbx_strand_id
1 'polypeptide(L)'
;MTRPTARVLAMLELLQAGGQRTVGDLAARLGVDERTVRRYAVHLADLGIPVQAQRGRYGGYRLARGYKLPPLMMTEDEAVAVVMGLSAAERVGLATTDNTASVSALAKVSRVLPRALAERLDSLLSSAELTTPVSAAAPVGASTLLGLASAAQARRTVVITYTAWDGRESQRTLDVYGLVFHSGRWYATGNDHGRDDVRTFRMDRIASVTQGDGSFVVPADFDAGTQVVSGIAAVRWSHRVSVVLRTTVADASERLPRSAGRLSEHADGVLFEARAERLDGMARMLAGLGWDFEVITPGALRDEVLALSDRLRASAVRETTTGRGQSDGAEPT
;
A
#
# COMPACT_ATOMS: atom_id res chain seq x y z
N MET A 1 -24.22 29.19 32.37
CA MET A 1 -25.32 28.59 31.57
C MET A 1 -24.71 27.84 30.39
N THR A 2 -24.79 26.52 30.37
CA THR A 2 -24.16 25.67 29.33
C THR A 2 -24.85 25.91 27.98
N ARG A 3 -24.08 26.28 26.95
CA ARG A 3 -24.62 26.59 25.61
C ARG A 3 -25.29 25.34 25.01
N PRO A 4 -26.50 25.43 24.42
CA PRO A 4 -27.21 24.28 23.85
C PRO A 4 -26.37 23.44 22.89
N THR A 5 -25.53 24.09 22.09
CA THR A 5 -24.60 23.45 21.15
C THR A 5 -23.57 22.56 21.84
N ALA A 6 -23.03 22.98 22.99
CA ALA A 6 -22.04 22.18 23.74
C ALA A 6 -22.63 20.86 24.23
N ARG A 7 -23.91 20.86 24.63
CA ARG A 7 -24.61 19.64 25.06
C ARG A 7 -25.02 18.74 23.91
N VAL A 8 -25.32 19.29 22.74
CA VAL A 8 -25.54 18.52 21.51
C VAL A 8 -24.25 17.82 21.07
N LEU A 9 -23.11 18.52 21.14
CA LEU A 9 -21.79 17.94 20.85
C LEU A 9 -21.39 16.89 21.90
N ALA A 10 -21.65 17.12 23.18
CA ALA A 10 -21.44 16.11 24.22
C ALA A 10 -22.32 14.86 24.01
N MET A 11 -23.57 15.04 23.53
CA MET A 11 -24.41 13.90 23.16
C MET A 11 -23.83 13.12 21.98
N LEU A 12 -23.29 13.82 20.98
CA LEU A 12 -22.62 13.19 19.85
C LEU A 12 -21.43 12.35 20.31
N GLU A 13 -20.58 12.89 21.17
CA GLU A 13 -19.42 12.21 21.75
C GLU A 13 -19.81 10.91 22.49
N LEU A 14 -20.87 10.98 23.31
CA LEU A 14 -21.42 9.81 24.01
C LEU A 14 -21.92 8.71 23.06
N LEU A 15 -22.45 9.08 21.89
CA LEU A 15 -22.88 8.13 20.86
C LEU A 15 -21.71 7.60 20.02
N GLN A 16 -20.62 8.37 19.86
CA GLN A 16 -19.41 7.99 19.15
C GLN A 16 -18.53 7.00 19.91
N ALA A 17 -18.56 7.05 21.25
CA ALA A 17 -17.95 6.03 22.12
C ALA A 17 -18.51 4.60 21.91
N GLY A 18 -19.55 4.47 21.08
CA GLY A 18 -20.07 3.19 20.60
C GLY A 18 -21.20 2.63 21.46
N GLY A 19 -21.86 1.62 20.90
CA GLY A 19 -23.00 0.94 21.51
C GLY A 19 -24.34 1.67 21.34
N GLN A 20 -25.37 1.14 22.02
CA GLN A 20 -26.69 1.74 22.12
C GLN A 20 -26.83 2.40 23.49
N ARG A 21 -27.25 3.66 23.52
CA ARG A 21 -27.42 4.43 24.77
C ARG A 21 -28.90 4.73 24.99
N THR A 22 -29.41 4.39 26.17
CA THR A 22 -30.81 4.69 26.51
C THR A 22 -31.00 6.19 26.70
N VAL A 23 -32.25 6.66 26.54
CA VAL A 23 -32.58 8.07 26.75
C VAL A 23 -32.26 8.51 28.19
N GLY A 24 -32.51 7.63 29.17
CA GLY A 24 -32.19 7.87 30.58
C GLY A 24 -30.68 7.98 30.87
N ASP A 25 -29.84 7.12 30.27
CA ASP A 25 -28.36 7.20 30.42
C ASP A 25 -27.84 8.54 29.85
N LEU A 26 -28.33 8.94 28.67
CA LEU A 26 -27.99 10.21 28.06
C LEU A 26 -28.47 11.40 28.89
N ALA A 27 -29.69 11.36 29.43
CA ALA A 27 -30.24 12.40 30.29
C ALA A 27 -29.40 12.60 31.55
N ALA A 28 -29.04 11.51 32.22
CA ALA A 28 -28.20 11.53 33.41
C ALA A 28 -26.80 12.10 33.13
N ARG A 29 -26.13 11.64 32.06
CA ARG A 29 -24.77 12.08 31.69
C ARG A 29 -24.71 13.53 31.21
N LEU A 30 -25.74 13.99 30.51
CA LEU A 30 -25.81 15.35 29.97
C LEU A 30 -26.37 16.37 30.99
N GLY A 31 -26.92 15.89 32.12
CA GLY A 31 -27.56 16.72 33.13
C GLY A 31 -28.80 17.44 32.59
N VAL A 32 -29.62 16.74 31.79
CA VAL A 32 -30.83 17.26 31.15
C VAL A 32 -31.99 16.28 31.27
N ASP A 33 -33.20 16.73 30.97
CA ASP A 33 -34.38 15.88 30.91
C ASP A 33 -34.43 15.04 29.61
N GLU A 34 -35.19 13.95 29.63
CA GLU A 34 -35.34 13.06 28.46
C GLU A 34 -35.92 13.75 27.21
N ARG A 35 -36.81 14.74 27.37
CA ARG A 35 -37.39 15.49 26.25
C ARG A 35 -36.31 16.34 25.58
N THR A 36 -35.37 16.87 26.34
CA THR A 36 -34.19 17.58 25.81
C THR A 36 -33.24 16.63 25.06
N VAL A 37 -33.03 15.40 25.54
CA VAL A 37 -32.25 14.38 24.79
C VAL A 37 -32.89 14.09 23.43
N ARG A 38 -34.21 13.90 23.38
CA ARG A 38 -34.93 13.70 22.10
C ARG A 38 -34.77 14.89 21.16
N ARG A 39 -34.81 16.12 21.70
CA ARG A 39 -34.57 17.35 20.93
C ARG A 39 -33.14 17.43 20.38
N TYR A 40 -32.14 17.00 21.15
CA TYR A 40 -30.76 16.94 20.67
C TYR A 40 -30.56 15.88 19.59
N ALA A 41 -31.22 14.73 19.67
CA ALA A 41 -31.20 13.72 18.62
C ALA A 41 -31.76 14.25 17.28
N VAL A 42 -32.86 15.01 17.33
CA VAL A 42 -33.41 15.70 16.14
C VAL A 42 -32.42 16.74 15.61
N HIS A 43 -31.82 17.54 16.48
CA HIS A 43 -30.83 18.55 16.08
C HIS A 43 -29.60 17.92 15.39
N LEU A 44 -29.14 16.76 15.88
CA LEU A 44 -28.07 16.00 15.20
C LEU A 44 -28.53 15.49 13.83
N ALA A 45 -29.78 15.01 13.71
CA ALA A 45 -30.34 14.59 12.42
C ALA A 45 -30.45 15.76 11.43
N ASP A 46 -30.85 16.95 11.88
CA ASP A 46 -30.93 18.16 11.06
C ASP A 46 -29.54 18.61 10.56
N LEU A 47 -28.48 18.37 11.35
CA LEU A 47 -27.08 18.57 10.95
C LEU A 47 -26.55 17.46 10.02
N GLY A 48 -27.42 16.55 9.59
CA GLY A 48 -27.06 15.42 8.74
C GLY A 48 -26.29 14.33 9.50
N ILE A 49 -26.39 14.21 10.81
CA ILE A 49 -25.79 13.10 11.57
C ILE A 49 -26.89 12.04 11.81
N PRO A 50 -26.77 10.82 11.26
CA PRO A 50 -27.83 9.83 11.30
C PRO A 50 -27.88 9.13 12.67
N VAL A 51 -28.60 9.74 13.59
CA VAL A 51 -28.96 9.16 14.88
C VAL A 51 -30.17 8.24 14.69
N GLN A 52 -29.98 6.94 14.92
CA GLN A 52 -31.03 5.93 14.85
C GLN A 52 -31.68 5.75 16.21
N ALA A 53 -33.01 5.83 16.25
CA ALA A 53 -33.80 5.48 17.42
C ALA A 53 -34.21 4.00 17.36
N GLN A 54 -33.84 3.22 18.38
CA GLN A 54 -34.24 1.83 18.50
C GLN A 54 -35.34 1.71 19.55
N ARG A 55 -36.48 1.10 19.18
CA ARG A 55 -37.64 0.92 20.07
C ARG A 55 -37.45 -0.28 20.99
N GLY A 56 -38.09 -0.24 22.17
CA GLY A 56 -38.11 -1.34 23.15
C GLY A 56 -37.83 -0.88 24.58
N ARG A 57 -37.92 -1.81 25.55
CA ARG A 57 -37.71 -1.55 26.99
C ARG A 57 -36.28 -1.07 27.32
N TYR A 58 -35.31 -1.43 26.48
CA TYR A 58 -33.92 -0.93 26.49
C TYR A 58 -33.61 -0.07 25.27
N GLY A 59 -34.66 0.49 24.64
CA GLY A 59 -34.58 1.34 23.46
C GLY A 59 -33.77 2.61 23.73
N GLY A 60 -33.16 3.15 22.68
CA GLY A 60 -32.20 4.23 22.82
C GLY A 60 -31.74 4.80 21.49
N TYR A 61 -30.73 5.65 21.56
CA TYR A 61 -30.08 6.24 20.41
C TYR A 61 -28.74 5.58 20.15
N ARG A 62 -28.41 5.44 18.86
CA ARG A 62 -27.09 5.04 18.37
C ARG A 62 -26.79 5.76 17.06
N LEU A 63 -25.52 5.90 16.71
CA LEU A 63 -25.14 6.34 15.37
C LEU A 63 -25.31 5.19 14.36
N ALA A 64 -25.82 5.52 13.17
CA ALA A 64 -25.86 4.57 12.06
C ALA A 64 -24.44 4.12 11.68
N ARG A 65 -24.28 2.82 11.39
CA ARG A 65 -23.00 2.29 10.91
C ARG A 65 -22.72 2.82 9.49
N GLY A 66 -21.48 3.21 9.21
CA GLY A 66 -21.01 3.52 7.86
C GLY A 66 -21.33 4.92 7.33
N TYR A 67 -21.99 5.78 8.11
CA TYR A 67 -22.05 7.20 7.80
C TYR A 67 -20.72 7.85 8.20
N LYS A 68 -20.12 8.63 7.28
CA LYS A 68 -18.84 9.37 7.39
C LYS A 68 -18.26 9.40 8.81
N LEU A 69 -16.97 9.07 8.96
CA LEU A 69 -16.26 9.13 10.25
C LEU A 69 -16.65 10.41 11.00
N PRO A 70 -17.44 10.29 12.08
CA PRO A 70 -17.95 11.46 12.78
C PRO A 70 -16.77 12.16 13.49
N PRO A 71 -16.87 13.45 13.85
CA PRO A 71 -15.75 14.21 14.43
C PRO A 71 -15.16 13.50 15.66
N LEU A 72 -13.98 12.91 15.53
CA LEU A 72 -13.38 12.14 16.62
C LEU A 72 -12.80 13.10 17.65
N MET A 73 -13.29 13.02 18.90
CA MET A 73 -12.62 13.63 20.03
C MET A 73 -11.42 12.76 20.38
N MET A 74 -10.24 13.36 20.48
CA MET A 74 -8.99 12.67 20.79
C MET A 74 -8.34 13.37 21.98
N THR A 75 -7.85 12.59 22.92
CA THR A 75 -6.95 13.07 23.98
C THR A 75 -5.59 13.43 23.38
N GLU A 76 -4.77 14.17 24.13
CA GLU A 76 -3.40 14.50 23.71
C GLU A 76 -2.57 13.24 23.41
N ASP A 77 -2.67 12.22 24.26
CA ASP A 77 -1.95 10.94 24.10
C ASP A 77 -2.42 10.16 22.86
N GLU A 78 -3.73 10.12 22.59
CA GLU A 78 -4.28 9.45 21.40
C GLU A 78 -3.86 10.16 20.11
N ALA A 79 -3.81 11.49 20.12
CA ALA A 79 -3.38 12.26 18.97
C ALA A 79 -1.88 12.07 18.69
N VAL A 80 -1.03 12.04 19.73
CA VAL A 80 0.39 11.69 19.62
C VAL A 80 0.57 10.27 19.04
N ALA A 81 -0.18 9.29 19.56
CA ALA A 81 -0.13 7.91 19.09
C ALA A 81 -0.49 7.80 17.61
N VAL A 82 -1.51 8.53 17.14
CA VAL A 82 -1.91 8.53 15.74
C VAL A 82 -0.90 9.22 14.83
N VAL A 83 -0.36 10.38 15.23
CA VAL A 83 0.70 11.06 14.45
C VAL A 83 1.93 10.17 14.35
N MET A 84 2.41 9.63 15.46
CA MET A 84 3.54 8.70 15.51
C MET A 84 3.29 7.45 14.66
N GLY A 85 2.09 6.88 14.76
CA GLY A 85 1.69 5.70 13.98
C GLY A 85 1.68 5.97 12.48
N LEU A 86 1.12 7.11 12.05
CA LEU A 86 1.09 7.52 10.64
C LEU A 86 2.50 7.80 10.11
N SER A 87 3.32 8.55 10.85
CA SER A 87 4.70 8.83 10.45
C SER A 87 5.58 7.57 10.43
N ALA A 88 5.42 6.67 11.40
CA ALA A 88 6.11 5.38 11.38
C ALA A 88 5.62 4.51 10.21
N ALA A 89 4.32 4.48 9.93
CA ALA A 89 3.75 3.74 8.81
C ALA A 89 4.23 4.26 7.45
N GLU A 90 4.35 5.57 7.27
CA GLU A 90 4.97 6.16 6.07
C GLU A 90 6.45 5.76 5.94
N ARG A 91 7.22 5.89 7.03
CA ARG A 91 8.66 5.59 7.03
C ARG A 91 8.96 4.10 6.85
N VAL A 92 8.10 3.21 7.33
CA VAL A 92 8.26 1.75 7.18
C VAL A 92 7.61 1.24 5.89
N GLY A 93 6.87 2.07 5.14
CA GLY A 93 6.17 1.66 3.92
C GLY A 93 4.89 0.85 4.16
N LEU A 94 4.34 0.91 5.38
CA LEU A 94 3.11 0.23 5.76
C LEU A 94 1.86 0.95 5.23
N ALA A 95 1.96 2.25 4.98
CA ALA A 95 0.85 3.08 4.49
C ALA A 95 0.33 2.57 3.14
N THR A 96 -0.93 2.11 3.12
CA THR A 96 -1.62 1.61 1.92
C THR A 96 -2.50 2.69 1.33
N THR A 97 -1.90 3.62 0.59
CA THR A 97 -2.57 4.61 -0.26
C THR A 97 -1.53 5.41 -1.00
N ASP A 98 -1.89 5.99 -2.14
CA ASP A 98 -1.22 7.20 -2.64
C ASP A 98 -0.91 8.12 -1.45
N ASN A 99 0.33 8.57 -1.33
CA ASN A 99 0.87 9.32 -0.20
C ASN A 99 -0.06 10.48 0.28
N THR A 100 -0.97 10.92 -0.60
CA THR A 100 -2.03 11.89 -0.37
C THR A 100 -2.97 11.58 0.80
N ALA A 101 -3.35 10.33 1.06
CA ALA A 101 -4.32 10.03 2.12
C ALA A 101 -3.69 10.07 3.53
N SER A 102 -2.49 9.52 3.68
CA SER A 102 -1.70 9.60 4.93
C SER A 102 -1.32 11.05 5.24
N VAL A 103 -0.83 11.79 4.25
CA VAL A 103 -0.56 13.23 4.36
C VAL A 103 -1.83 14.02 4.71
N SER A 104 -2.97 13.69 4.10
CA SER A 104 -4.26 14.33 4.41
C SER A 104 -4.72 14.02 5.84
N ALA A 105 -4.57 12.78 6.30
CA ALA A 105 -4.92 12.37 7.65
C ALA A 105 -4.03 13.06 8.69
N LEU A 106 -2.73 13.07 8.46
CA LEU A 106 -1.75 13.75 9.32
C LEU A 106 -2.05 15.26 9.36
N ALA A 107 -2.32 15.90 8.21
CA ALA A 107 -2.70 17.31 8.16
C ALA A 107 -4.01 17.60 8.92
N LYS A 108 -4.99 16.69 8.91
CA LYS A 108 -6.24 16.84 9.67
C LYS A 108 -6.01 16.73 11.17
N VAL A 109 -5.15 15.79 11.61
CA VAL A 109 -4.81 15.61 13.03
C VAL A 109 -3.94 16.77 13.52
N SER A 110 -2.93 17.19 12.75
CA SER A 110 -2.06 18.32 13.13
C SER A 110 -2.82 19.65 13.26
N ARG A 111 -3.92 19.84 12.52
CA ARG A 111 -4.76 21.05 12.63
C ARG A 111 -5.55 21.14 13.94
N VAL A 112 -5.77 20.02 14.62
CA VAL A 112 -6.54 19.99 15.88
C VAL A 112 -5.65 19.87 17.12
N LEU A 113 -4.35 19.68 16.94
CA LEU A 113 -3.37 19.63 18.03
C LEU A 113 -3.12 21.01 18.64
N PRO A 114 -2.99 21.11 19.98
CA PRO A 114 -2.44 22.30 20.62
C PRO A 114 -1.05 22.62 20.06
N ARG A 115 -0.75 23.91 19.83
CA ARG A 115 0.49 24.36 19.20
C ARG A 115 1.75 23.80 19.88
N ALA A 116 1.78 23.80 21.21
CA ALA A 116 2.91 23.28 21.99
C ALA A 116 3.16 21.78 21.78
N LEU A 117 2.09 20.99 21.53
CA LEU A 117 2.20 19.57 21.27
C LEU A 117 2.67 19.29 19.83
N ALA A 118 2.18 20.08 18.87
CA ALA A 118 2.63 20.02 17.48
C ALA A 118 4.14 20.33 17.36
N GLU A 119 4.62 21.40 18.02
CA GLU A 119 6.04 21.77 18.01
C GLU A 119 6.94 20.67 18.61
N ARG A 120 6.50 19.99 19.68
CA ARG A 120 7.23 18.86 20.28
C ARG A 120 7.25 17.63 19.37
N LEU A 121 6.15 17.34 18.68
CA LEU A 121 6.07 16.25 17.71
C LEU A 121 6.98 16.50 16.50
N ASP A 122 6.99 17.72 15.95
CA ASP A 122 7.88 18.09 14.85
C ASP A 122 9.35 17.93 15.24
N SER A 123 9.72 18.32 16.47
CA SER A 123 11.09 18.12 16.99
C SER A 123 11.46 16.64 17.09
N LEU A 124 10.55 15.79 17.58
CA LEU A 124 10.78 14.35 17.67
C LEU A 124 10.89 13.72 16.28
N LEU A 125 9.98 14.05 15.36
CA LEU A 125 10.01 13.53 13.99
C LEU A 125 11.26 13.98 13.22
N SER A 126 11.76 15.19 13.48
CA SER A 126 12.98 15.72 12.84
C SER A 126 14.27 15.14 13.43
N SER A 127 14.24 14.63 14.67
CA SER A 127 15.41 14.04 15.35
C SER A 127 15.43 12.51 15.34
N ALA A 128 14.29 11.86 15.09
CA ALA A 128 14.21 10.41 15.01
C ALA A 128 14.74 9.89 13.66
N GLU A 129 15.82 9.11 13.71
CA GLU A 129 16.32 8.34 12.57
C GLU A 129 15.78 6.90 12.63
N LEU A 130 15.21 6.42 11.52
CA LEU A 130 14.80 5.03 11.36
C LEU A 130 15.78 4.35 10.40
N THR A 131 16.38 3.25 10.85
CA THR A 131 17.38 2.49 10.07
C THR A 131 16.76 1.57 9.01
N THR A 132 15.43 1.52 8.93
CA THR A 132 14.72 0.70 7.94
C THR A 132 14.64 1.47 6.62
N PRO A 133 15.15 0.93 5.51
CA PRO A 133 15.13 1.63 4.23
C PRO A 133 13.69 1.86 3.78
N VAL A 134 13.32 3.13 3.58
CA VAL A 134 12.08 3.53 2.91
C VAL A 134 12.15 2.98 1.49
N SER A 135 11.44 1.89 1.22
CA SER A 135 11.24 1.48 -0.17
C SER A 135 10.13 2.35 -0.74
N ALA A 136 10.44 3.14 -1.77
CA ALA A 136 9.45 3.79 -2.63
C ALA A 136 8.69 2.73 -3.46
N ALA A 137 8.05 1.78 -2.78
CA ALA A 137 7.15 0.84 -3.41
C ALA A 137 5.92 1.61 -3.90
N ALA A 138 5.37 1.21 -5.04
CA ALA A 138 4.11 1.75 -5.49
C ALA A 138 3.05 1.42 -4.41
N PRO A 139 2.25 2.41 -3.97
CA PRO A 139 1.29 2.18 -2.91
C PRO A 139 0.27 1.14 -3.35
N VAL A 140 0.00 0.17 -2.46
CA VAL A 140 -1.09 -0.80 -2.67
C VAL A 140 -2.40 -0.08 -2.42
N GLY A 141 -3.31 -0.10 -3.41
CA GLY A 141 -4.65 0.44 -3.25
C GLY A 141 -5.38 -0.22 -2.08
N ALA A 142 -6.01 0.57 -1.21
CA ALA A 142 -6.74 0.07 -0.06
C ALA A 142 -7.84 -0.95 -0.45
N SER A 143 -8.48 -0.78 -1.61
CA SER A 143 -9.45 -1.71 -2.16
C SER A 143 -8.84 -3.09 -2.46
N THR A 144 -7.64 -3.14 -3.04
CA THR A 144 -6.89 -4.37 -3.31
C THR A 144 -6.56 -5.09 -2.01
N LEU A 145 -6.05 -4.37 -1.01
CA LEU A 145 -5.69 -4.95 0.28
C LEU A 145 -6.92 -5.50 1.01
N LEU A 146 -7.98 -4.71 1.12
CA LEU A 146 -9.22 -5.13 1.78
C LEU A 146 -9.91 -6.27 1.01
N GLY A 147 -9.88 -6.24 -0.33
CA GLY A 147 -10.44 -7.29 -1.18
C GLY A 147 -9.74 -8.63 -0.96
N LEU A 148 -8.40 -8.64 -0.97
CA LEU A 148 -7.63 -9.86 -0.72
C LEU A 148 -7.78 -10.34 0.73
N ALA A 149 -7.83 -9.43 1.70
CA ALA A 149 -8.04 -9.78 3.10
C ALA A 149 -9.42 -10.43 3.31
N SER A 150 -10.46 -9.86 2.70
CA SER A 150 -11.82 -10.41 2.74
C SER A 150 -11.90 -11.78 2.08
N ALA A 151 -11.26 -11.95 0.91
CA ALA A 151 -11.22 -13.24 0.23
C ALA A 151 -10.46 -14.32 1.02
N ALA A 152 -9.33 -13.97 1.63
CA ALA A 152 -8.57 -14.85 2.50
C ALA A 152 -9.40 -15.29 3.72
N GLN A 153 -10.12 -14.36 4.35
CA GLN A 153 -10.99 -14.64 5.49
C GLN A 153 -12.18 -15.53 5.09
N ALA A 154 -12.82 -15.24 3.95
CA ALA A 154 -13.97 -15.98 3.44
C ALA A 154 -13.58 -17.31 2.78
N ARG A 155 -12.28 -17.61 2.65
CA ARG A 155 -11.74 -18.78 1.94
C ARG A 155 -12.25 -18.88 0.50
N ARG A 156 -12.24 -17.73 -0.19
CA ARG A 156 -12.70 -17.60 -1.58
C ARG A 156 -11.53 -17.35 -2.51
N THR A 157 -11.48 -18.11 -3.59
CA THR A 157 -10.50 -17.92 -4.66
C THR A 157 -10.69 -16.54 -5.28
N VAL A 158 -9.60 -15.90 -5.68
CA VAL A 158 -9.61 -14.63 -6.41
C VAL A 158 -8.97 -14.78 -7.76
N VAL A 159 -9.37 -13.90 -8.66
CA VAL A 159 -8.69 -13.70 -9.94
C VAL A 159 -7.97 -12.35 -9.87
N ILE A 160 -6.66 -12.38 -10.04
CA ILE A 160 -5.82 -11.18 -9.98
C ILE A 160 -5.21 -10.90 -11.36
N THR A 161 -5.13 -9.62 -11.68
CA THR A 161 -4.33 -9.14 -12.80
C THR A 161 -2.96 -8.75 -12.25
N TYR A 162 -1.93 -9.50 -12.61
CA TYR A 162 -0.59 -9.38 -12.04
C TYR A 162 0.43 -9.02 -13.11
N THR A 163 1.15 -7.93 -12.87
CA THR A 163 2.28 -7.51 -13.70
C THR A 163 3.55 -8.12 -13.13
N ALA A 164 4.10 -9.09 -13.85
CA ALA A 164 5.39 -9.66 -13.49
C ALA A 164 6.50 -8.60 -13.57
N TRP A 165 7.63 -8.89 -12.94
CA TRP A 165 8.76 -7.96 -12.88
C TRP A 165 9.34 -7.61 -14.27
N ASP A 166 9.11 -8.44 -15.29
CA ASP A 166 9.48 -8.19 -16.69
C ASP A 166 8.45 -7.35 -17.46
N GLY A 167 7.42 -6.85 -16.77
CA GLY A 167 6.36 -6.04 -17.37
C GLY A 167 5.28 -6.88 -18.05
N ARG A 168 5.40 -8.21 -18.07
CA ARG A 168 4.32 -9.06 -18.62
C ARG A 168 3.15 -9.09 -17.67
N GLU A 169 2.03 -8.58 -18.15
CA GLU A 169 0.75 -8.71 -17.48
C GLU A 169 0.21 -10.13 -17.67
N SER A 170 -0.40 -10.66 -16.61
CA SER A 170 -1.00 -11.98 -16.66
C SER A 170 -2.12 -12.09 -15.65
N GLN A 171 -3.17 -12.81 -16.02
CA GLN A 171 -4.24 -13.18 -15.11
C GLN A 171 -3.85 -14.44 -14.33
N ARG A 172 -4.14 -14.45 -13.03
CA ARG A 172 -3.85 -15.57 -12.13
C ARG A 172 -5.07 -15.87 -11.26
N THR A 173 -5.34 -17.14 -11.08
CA THR A 173 -6.34 -17.64 -10.14
C THR A 173 -5.62 -18.08 -8.88
N LEU A 174 -5.92 -17.44 -7.76
CA LEU A 174 -5.15 -17.54 -6.52
C LEU A 174 -6.07 -17.89 -5.34
N ASP A 175 -5.70 -18.91 -4.60
CA ASP A 175 -6.26 -19.20 -3.28
C ASP A 175 -5.44 -18.49 -2.20
N VAL A 176 -5.93 -17.35 -1.68
CA VAL A 176 -5.16 -16.48 -0.79
C VAL A 176 -5.08 -17.08 0.62
N TYR A 177 -3.97 -17.70 0.95
CA TYR A 177 -3.76 -18.32 2.27
C TYR A 177 -3.46 -17.28 3.35
N GLY A 178 -2.73 -16.21 3.00
CA GLY A 178 -2.42 -15.13 3.93
C GLY A 178 -1.81 -13.89 3.27
N LEU A 179 -1.84 -12.80 4.02
CA LEU A 179 -1.20 -11.53 3.67
C LEU A 179 -0.07 -11.25 4.66
N VAL A 180 1.08 -10.83 4.16
CA VAL A 180 2.29 -10.60 4.96
C VAL A 180 2.91 -9.27 4.57
N PHE A 181 3.25 -8.48 5.59
CA PHE A 181 4.06 -7.29 5.40
C PHE A 181 5.52 -7.61 5.71
N HIS A 182 6.40 -7.40 4.74
CA HIS A 182 7.83 -7.70 4.88
C HIS A 182 8.69 -6.65 4.16
N SER A 183 9.70 -6.10 4.84
CA SER A 183 10.65 -5.12 4.29
C SER A 183 9.97 -3.97 3.53
N GLY A 184 8.91 -3.40 4.11
CA GLY A 184 8.20 -2.25 3.55
C GLY A 184 7.23 -2.56 2.41
N ARG A 185 6.85 -3.82 2.23
CA ARG A 185 5.98 -4.26 1.13
C ARG A 185 4.96 -5.29 1.60
N TRP A 186 3.77 -5.20 1.02
CA TRP A 186 2.72 -6.18 1.19
C TRP A 186 2.84 -7.33 0.18
N TYR A 187 2.70 -8.55 0.67
CA TYR A 187 2.71 -9.78 -0.09
C TYR A 187 1.45 -10.57 0.18
N ALA A 188 0.87 -11.15 -0.87
CA ALA A 188 -0.13 -12.20 -0.76
C ALA A 188 0.55 -13.55 -1.06
N THR A 189 0.29 -14.56 -0.25
CA THR A 189 0.80 -15.92 -0.48
C THR A 189 -0.36 -16.91 -0.53
N GLY A 190 -0.24 -17.90 -1.41
CA GLY A 190 -1.35 -18.79 -1.73
C GLY A 190 -1.09 -19.72 -2.89
N ASN A 191 -2.01 -20.65 -3.15
CA ASN A 191 -1.90 -21.58 -4.26
C ASN A 191 -2.26 -20.89 -5.59
N ASP A 192 -1.33 -20.86 -6.54
CA ASP A 192 -1.55 -20.38 -7.91
C ASP A 192 -2.01 -21.55 -8.79
N HIS A 193 -3.30 -21.56 -9.14
CA HIS A 193 -3.89 -22.66 -9.93
C HIS A 193 -3.25 -22.79 -11.31
N GLY A 194 -2.69 -21.71 -11.86
CA GLY A 194 -2.02 -21.77 -13.16
C GLY A 194 -0.67 -22.48 -13.11
N ARG A 195 -0.11 -22.68 -11.92
CA ARG A 195 1.19 -23.32 -11.68
C ARG A 195 1.11 -24.54 -10.77
N ASP A 196 -0.04 -24.76 -10.15
CA ASP A 196 -0.29 -25.82 -9.17
C ASP A 196 0.76 -25.84 -8.05
N ASP A 197 1.04 -24.64 -7.52
CA ASP A 197 2.10 -24.45 -6.53
C ASP A 197 1.84 -23.21 -5.65
N VAL A 198 2.35 -23.23 -4.42
CA VAL A 198 2.23 -22.12 -3.48
C VAL A 198 3.21 -21.01 -3.86
N ARG A 199 2.68 -19.85 -4.21
CA ARG A 199 3.46 -18.70 -4.67
C ARG A 199 3.19 -17.46 -3.85
N THR A 200 4.16 -16.55 -3.90
CA THR A 200 4.12 -15.26 -3.24
C THR A 200 4.04 -14.15 -4.29
N PHE A 201 3.02 -13.32 -4.18
CA PHE A 201 2.73 -12.20 -5.07
C PHE A 201 2.90 -10.89 -4.33
N ARG A 202 3.66 -9.97 -4.91
CA ARG A 202 3.76 -8.61 -4.38
C ARG A 202 2.49 -7.83 -4.71
N MET A 203 1.86 -7.24 -3.70
CA MET A 203 0.57 -6.58 -3.86
C MET A 203 0.65 -5.26 -4.63
N ASP A 204 1.82 -4.61 -4.66
CA ASP A 204 2.07 -3.39 -5.46
C ASP A 204 2.09 -3.65 -6.98
N ARG A 205 2.10 -4.92 -7.39
CA ARG A 205 2.06 -5.38 -8.79
C ARG A 205 0.72 -5.98 -9.19
N ILE A 206 -0.28 -5.92 -8.30
CA ILE A 206 -1.64 -6.39 -8.57
C ILE A 206 -2.46 -5.19 -9.04
N ALA A 207 -2.81 -5.18 -10.32
CA ALA A 207 -3.60 -4.11 -10.93
C ALA A 207 -5.08 -4.18 -10.54
N SER A 208 -5.62 -5.40 -10.41
CA SER A 208 -7.02 -5.62 -10.01
C SER A 208 -7.20 -6.97 -9.31
N VAL A 209 -8.22 -7.03 -8.47
CA VAL A 209 -8.66 -8.23 -7.76
C VAL A 209 -10.15 -8.39 -7.99
N THR A 210 -10.55 -9.56 -8.47
CA THR A 210 -11.95 -9.92 -8.63
C THR A 210 -12.21 -11.22 -7.89
N GLN A 211 -13.41 -11.37 -7.31
CA GLN A 211 -13.77 -12.60 -6.64
C GLN A 211 -13.96 -13.72 -7.68
N GLY A 212 -13.34 -14.87 -7.43
CA GLY A 212 -13.55 -16.08 -8.22
C GLY A 212 -14.66 -16.95 -7.65
N ASP A 213 -15.02 -17.98 -8.40
CA ASP A 213 -16.13 -18.89 -8.05
C ASP A 213 -15.71 -20.00 -7.07
N GLY A 214 -14.41 -20.21 -6.90
CA GLY A 214 -13.85 -21.25 -6.03
C GLY A 214 -13.86 -20.92 -4.54
N SER A 215 -13.79 -21.98 -3.75
CA SER A 215 -13.41 -21.96 -2.34
C SER A 215 -12.25 -22.91 -2.10
N PHE A 216 -11.49 -22.68 -1.03
CA PHE A 216 -10.31 -23.47 -0.72
C PHE A 216 -10.20 -23.74 0.78
N VAL A 217 -9.34 -24.70 1.14
CA VAL A 217 -8.94 -24.96 2.52
C VAL A 217 -7.46 -24.67 2.63
N VAL A 218 -7.07 -23.90 3.63
CA VAL A 218 -5.65 -23.65 3.92
C VAL A 218 -5.09 -24.89 4.62
N PRO A 219 -3.93 -25.42 4.18
CA PRO A 219 -3.25 -26.51 4.90
C PRO A 219 -3.01 -26.14 6.38
N ALA A 220 -3.23 -27.08 7.29
CA ALA A 220 -3.25 -26.80 8.73
C ALA A 220 -1.89 -26.33 9.29
N ASP A 221 -0.81 -26.70 8.63
CA ASP A 221 0.59 -26.39 8.94
C ASP A 221 1.13 -25.18 8.16
N PHE A 222 0.29 -24.51 7.36
CA PHE A 222 0.74 -23.40 6.54
C PHE A 222 1.00 -22.12 7.35
N ASP A 223 2.27 -21.69 7.40
CA ASP A 223 2.66 -20.39 7.95
C ASP A 223 2.98 -19.40 6.81
N ALA A 224 2.09 -18.41 6.63
CA ALA A 224 2.24 -17.40 5.60
C ALA A 224 3.52 -16.56 5.77
N GLY A 225 3.90 -16.25 7.01
CA GLY A 225 5.09 -15.47 7.33
C GLY A 225 6.37 -16.20 6.93
N THR A 226 6.51 -17.45 7.36
CA THR A 226 7.61 -18.33 6.98
C THR A 226 7.63 -18.58 5.49
N GLN A 227 6.48 -18.77 4.82
CA GLN A 227 6.46 -18.97 3.37
C GLN A 227 6.94 -17.72 2.62
N VAL A 228 6.54 -16.52 3.04
CA VAL A 228 7.00 -15.27 2.43
C VAL A 228 8.48 -15.03 2.71
N VAL A 229 8.92 -15.19 3.96
CA VAL A 229 10.33 -15.00 4.34
C VAL A 229 11.23 -16.02 3.64
N SER A 230 10.87 -17.31 3.65
CA SER A 230 11.61 -18.39 3.00
C SER A 230 11.56 -18.28 1.48
N GLY A 231 10.42 -17.92 0.88
CA GLY A 231 10.33 -17.67 -0.55
C GLY A 231 11.21 -16.50 -1.01
N ILE A 232 11.24 -15.41 -0.22
CA ILE A 232 12.15 -14.29 -0.46
C ILE A 232 13.61 -14.70 -0.22
N ALA A 233 13.91 -15.46 0.84
CA ALA A 233 15.24 -15.94 1.16
C ALA A 233 15.78 -16.98 0.15
N ALA A 234 14.93 -17.83 -0.41
CA ALA A 234 15.25 -18.73 -1.50
C ALA A 234 15.51 -17.97 -2.81
N VAL A 235 14.83 -16.83 -3.01
CA VAL A 235 15.19 -15.88 -4.08
C VAL A 235 16.50 -15.14 -3.79
N ARG A 236 16.98 -15.09 -2.52
CA ARG A 236 18.30 -14.54 -2.14
C ARG A 236 19.50 -15.42 -2.54
N TRP A 237 19.45 -16.09 -3.69
CA TRP A 237 20.64 -16.11 -4.54
C TRP A 237 20.76 -14.73 -5.21
N SER A 238 20.95 -13.69 -4.39
CA SER A 238 21.23 -12.34 -4.85
C SER A 238 22.58 -12.36 -5.54
N HIS A 239 22.59 -12.25 -6.86
CA HIS A 239 23.82 -12.20 -7.61
C HIS A 239 24.64 -10.99 -7.14
N ARG A 240 25.86 -11.23 -6.67
CA ARG A 240 26.80 -10.14 -6.41
C ARG A 240 27.22 -9.60 -7.77
N VAL A 241 26.89 -8.34 -8.02
CA VAL A 241 27.18 -7.65 -9.27
C VAL A 241 28.33 -6.69 -9.02
N SER A 242 29.33 -6.73 -9.89
CA SER A 242 30.41 -5.75 -9.93
C SER A 242 30.61 -5.32 -11.38
N VAL A 243 30.48 -4.01 -11.61
CA VAL A 243 30.53 -3.41 -12.94
C VAL A 243 31.39 -2.15 -12.89
N VAL A 244 32.28 -1.97 -13.85
CA VAL A 244 33.01 -0.70 -14.02
C VAL A 244 32.22 0.16 -14.98
N LEU A 245 31.80 1.34 -14.52
CA LEU A 245 31.13 2.36 -15.32
C LEU A 245 32.17 3.37 -15.80
N ARG A 246 32.22 3.64 -17.10
CA ARG A 246 33.13 4.63 -17.70
C ARG A 246 32.58 6.06 -17.48
N THR A 247 32.64 6.53 -16.24
CA THR A 247 32.09 7.81 -15.78
C THR A 247 32.84 8.33 -14.54
N THR A 248 32.40 9.44 -13.96
CA THR A 248 32.90 9.96 -12.67
C THR A 248 32.00 9.59 -11.50
N VAL A 249 32.53 9.57 -10.27
CA VAL A 249 31.73 9.25 -9.06
C VAL A 249 30.60 10.26 -8.85
N ALA A 250 30.83 11.52 -9.22
CA ALA A 250 29.83 12.58 -9.14
C ALA A 250 28.63 12.29 -10.06
N ASP A 251 28.90 12.01 -11.34
CA ASP A 251 27.86 11.72 -12.33
C ASP A 251 27.12 10.41 -12.00
N ALA A 252 27.87 9.38 -11.58
CA ALA A 252 27.31 8.11 -11.15
C ALA A 252 26.33 8.28 -9.98
N SER A 253 26.68 9.11 -9.00
CA SER A 253 25.85 9.33 -7.80
C SER A 253 24.57 10.12 -8.07
N GLU A 254 24.52 10.90 -9.16
CA GLU A 254 23.33 11.66 -9.56
C GLU A 254 22.31 10.76 -10.26
N ARG A 255 22.77 9.80 -11.09
CA ARG A 255 21.89 8.91 -11.85
C ARG A 255 21.58 7.58 -11.14
N LEU A 256 22.45 7.13 -10.25
CA LEU A 256 22.23 5.91 -9.46
C LEU A 256 21.73 6.28 -8.07
N PRO A 257 20.55 5.76 -7.66
CA PRO A 257 20.11 5.89 -6.28
C PRO A 257 21.17 5.31 -5.34
N ARG A 258 21.47 6.00 -4.22
CA ARG A 258 22.38 5.49 -3.18
C ARG A 258 21.97 4.13 -2.62
N SER A 259 20.71 3.75 -2.78
CA SER A 259 20.15 2.45 -2.41
C SER A 259 20.42 1.33 -3.41
N ALA A 260 20.88 1.64 -4.63
CA ALA A 260 21.10 0.67 -5.70
C ALA A 260 22.40 -0.12 -5.53
N GLY A 261 23.42 0.45 -4.89
CA GLY A 261 24.72 -0.19 -4.69
C GLY A 261 25.77 0.78 -4.17
N ARG A 262 26.96 0.25 -3.91
CA ARG A 262 28.14 1.01 -3.50
C ARG A 262 28.91 1.47 -4.74
N LEU A 263 29.34 2.72 -4.73
CA LEU A 263 30.24 3.29 -5.73
C LEU A 263 31.62 3.50 -5.09
N SER A 264 32.69 3.12 -5.79
CA SER A 264 34.07 3.42 -5.40
C SER A 264 34.90 3.76 -6.63
N GLU A 265 35.99 4.50 -6.44
CA GLU A 265 36.91 4.82 -7.52
C GLU A 265 37.55 3.56 -8.11
N HIS A 266 37.74 3.56 -9.44
CA HIS A 266 38.41 2.49 -10.17
C HIS A 266 39.36 3.11 -11.21
N ALA A 267 40.46 2.44 -11.55
CA ALA A 267 41.46 2.96 -12.49
C ALA A 267 40.86 3.37 -13.86
N ASP A 268 39.74 2.74 -14.20
CA ASP A 268 39.05 2.82 -15.49
C ASP A 268 37.72 3.58 -15.43
N GLY A 269 37.37 4.18 -14.28
CA GLY A 269 36.11 4.89 -14.06
C GLY A 269 35.60 4.70 -12.62
N VAL A 270 34.35 4.22 -12.48
CA VAL A 270 33.72 3.97 -11.19
C VAL A 270 33.32 2.52 -11.06
N LEU A 271 33.72 1.87 -9.97
CA LEU A 271 33.25 0.54 -9.61
C LEU A 271 31.88 0.65 -8.95
N PHE A 272 30.89 0.02 -9.56
CA PHE A 272 29.55 -0.18 -9.00
C PHE A 272 29.42 -1.61 -8.47
N GLU A 273 29.27 -1.74 -7.16
CA GLU A 273 29.00 -3.01 -6.48
C GLU A 273 27.56 -3.05 -5.97
N ALA A 274 26.81 -4.06 -6.40
CA ALA A 274 25.41 -4.22 -6.01
C ALA A 274 25.05 -5.68 -5.75
N ARG A 275 23.86 -5.88 -5.18
CA ARG A 275 23.21 -7.18 -5.12
C ARG A 275 21.97 -7.11 -5.99
N ALA A 276 21.92 -7.97 -7.00
CA ALA A 276 20.78 -8.05 -7.89
C ALA A 276 19.96 -9.30 -7.58
N GLU A 277 18.65 -9.13 -7.37
CA GLU A 277 17.71 -10.26 -7.30
C GLU A 277 17.56 -10.94 -8.66
N ARG A 278 17.80 -10.19 -9.75
CA ARG A 278 17.78 -10.69 -11.12
C ARG A 278 18.75 -9.94 -12.03
N LEU A 279 19.47 -10.68 -12.87
CA LEU A 279 20.52 -10.13 -13.74
C LEU A 279 19.97 -9.40 -14.97
N ASP A 280 18.82 -9.82 -15.49
CA ASP A 280 18.18 -9.16 -16.63
C ASP A 280 17.63 -7.77 -16.30
N GLY A 281 17.08 -7.57 -15.11
CA GLY A 281 16.71 -6.25 -14.60
C GLY A 281 17.93 -5.34 -14.43
N MET A 282 19.04 -5.89 -13.94
CA MET A 282 20.31 -5.17 -13.85
C MET A 282 20.84 -4.78 -15.24
N ALA A 283 20.77 -5.69 -16.22
CA ALA A 283 21.18 -5.40 -17.60
C ALA A 283 20.38 -4.24 -18.22
N ARG A 284 19.06 -4.18 -17.99
CA ARG A 284 18.22 -3.07 -18.46
C ARG A 284 18.56 -1.74 -17.78
N MET A 285 18.81 -1.76 -16.48
CA MET A 285 19.24 -0.57 -15.74
C MET A 285 20.55 -0.03 -16.32
N LEU A 286 21.56 -0.89 -16.46
CA LEU A 286 22.87 -0.53 -16.99
C LEU A 286 22.76 0.05 -18.41
N ALA A 287 21.97 -0.58 -19.29
CA ALA A 287 21.72 -0.07 -20.63
C ALA A 287 21.05 1.32 -20.63
N GLY A 288 20.18 1.60 -19.65
CA GLY A 288 19.52 2.90 -19.50
C GLY A 288 20.41 4.04 -18.99
N LEU A 289 21.59 3.74 -18.43
CA LEU A 289 22.52 4.77 -17.93
C LEU A 289 23.19 5.56 -19.05
N GLY A 290 23.29 4.97 -20.24
CA GLY A 290 23.91 5.58 -21.42
C GLY A 290 25.43 5.74 -21.34
N TRP A 291 26.09 5.03 -20.42
CA TRP A 291 27.54 4.97 -20.31
C TRP A 291 28.05 3.61 -20.76
N ASP A 292 29.29 3.59 -21.27
CA ASP A 292 30.01 2.34 -21.46
C ASP A 292 30.29 1.68 -20.11
N PHE A 293 30.16 0.36 -20.06
CA PHE A 293 30.39 -0.40 -18.84
C PHE A 293 31.02 -1.76 -19.11
N GLU A 294 31.73 -2.26 -18.11
CA GLU A 294 32.36 -3.56 -18.11
C GLU A 294 31.84 -4.42 -16.96
N VAL A 295 31.28 -5.59 -17.28
CA VAL A 295 30.79 -6.54 -16.28
C VAL A 295 31.94 -7.40 -15.77
N ILE A 296 32.34 -7.18 -14.51
CA ILE A 296 33.35 -8.00 -13.83
C ILE A 296 32.71 -9.31 -13.34
N THR A 297 31.57 -9.23 -12.67
CA THR A 297 30.86 -10.41 -12.14
C THR A 297 29.36 -10.14 -11.96
N PRO A 298 28.47 -11.15 -12.08
CA PRO A 298 28.75 -12.50 -12.57
C PRO A 298 28.82 -12.56 -14.10
N GLY A 299 29.46 -13.61 -14.64
CA GLY A 299 29.47 -13.86 -16.10
C GLY A 299 28.07 -13.93 -16.70
N ALA A 300 27.11 -14.50 -15.96
CA ALA A 300 25.70 -14.56 -16.36
C ALA A 300 25.05 -13.17 -16.59
N LEU A 301 25.57 -12.09 -15.99
CA LEU A 301 25.07 -10.74 -16.26
C LEU A 301 25.50 -10.27 -17.66
N ARG A 302 26.68 -10.69 -18.11
CA ARG A 302 27.15 -10.42 -19.48
C ARG A 302 26.24 -11.09 -20.50
N ASP A 303 25.84 -12.33 -20.24
CA ASP A 303 24.92 -13.08 -21.10
C ASP A 303 23.56 -12.37 -21.19
N GLU A 304 23.04 -11.86 -20.07
CA GLU A 304 21.79 -11.09 -20.06
C GLU A 304 21.87 -9.74 -20.79
N VAL A 305 23.03 -9.07 -20.74
CA VAL A 305 23.28 -7.85 -21.52
C VAL A 305 23.29 -8.15 -23.02
N LEU A 306 23.94 -9.24 -23.44
CA LEU A 306 23.94 -9.67 -24.84
C LEU A 306 22.52 -10.05 -25.30
N ALA A 307 21.79 -10.83 -24.50
CA ALA A 307 20.40 -11.20 -24.81
C ALA A 307 19.48 -9.98 -24.87
N LEU A 308 19.71 -8.96 -24.04
CA LEU A 308 18.98 -7.69 -24.12
C LEU A 308 19.28 -6.94 -25.40
N SER A 309 20.56 -6.85 -25.79
CA SER A 309 21.00 -6.23 -27.05
C SER A 309 20.30 -6.88 -28.25
N ASP A 310 20.28 -8.20 -28.33
CA ASP A 310 19.63 -8.93 -29.41
C ASP A 310 18.13 -8.67 -29.48
N ARG A 311 17.44 -8.64 -28.33
CA ARG A 311 16.01 -8.30 -28.27
C ARG A 311 15.71 -6.88 -28.73
N LEU A 312 16.54 -5.91 -28.32
CA LEU A 312 16.39 -4.51 -28.72
C LEU A 312 16.64 -4.37 -30.22
N ARG A 313 17.69 -5.00 -30.75
CA ARG A 313 17.99 -5.02 -32.18
C ARG A 313 16.87 -5.65 -32.99
N ALA A 314 16.38 -6.82 -32.60
CA ALA A 314 15.27 -7.49 -33.26
C ALA A 314 13.99 -6.64 -33.23
N SER A 315 13.76 -5.89 -32.15
CA SER A 315 12.59 -5.02 -32.03
C SER A 315 12.71 -3.74 -32.87
N ALA A 316 13.91 -3.17 -32.99
CA ALA A 316 14.17 -2.00 -33.82
C ALA A 316 14.00 -2.27 -35.33
N VAL A 317 14.23 -3.52 -35.77
CA VAL A 317 14.13 -3.94 -37.17
C VAL A 317 12.71 -4.44 -37.53
N ARG A 318 11.80 -4.58 -36.56
CA ARG A 318 10.40 -4.94 -36.86
C ARG A 318 9.68 -3.76 -37.50
N GLU A 319 9.37 -3.89 -38.80
CA GLU A 319 8.49 -2.96 -39.49
C GLU A 319 7.04 -3.13 -39.02
N THR A 320 6.39 -2.01 -38.69
CA THR A 320 4.97 -1.98 -38.33
C THR A 320 4.14 -2.46 -39.52
N THR A 321 3.63 -3.69 -39.47
CA THR A 321 2.62 -4.13 -40.44
C THR A 321 1.33 -3.36 -40.17
N THR A 322 1.21 -2.16 -40.75
CA THR A 322 -0.05 -1.42 -40.81
C THR A 322 -0.96 -2.16 -41.78
N GLY A 323 -1.70 -3.14 -41.28
CA GLY A 323 -2.86 -3.69 -41.98
C GLY A 323 -3.95 -2.63 -42.05
N ARG A 324 -4.04 -1.91 -43.17
CA ARG A 324 -5.24 -1.17 -43.56
C ARG A 324 -5.92 -1.95 -44.69
N GLY A 325 -6.75 -2.91 -44.32
CA GLY A 325 -7.74 -3.54 -45.18
C GLY A 325 -9.14 -3.28 -44.64
N GLN A 326 -10.07 -3.01 -45.55
CA GLN A 326 -11.53 -2.92 -45.42
C GLN A 326 -12.15 -1.55 -45.07
N SER A 327 -12.53 -0.83 -46.12
CA SER A 327 -13.94 -0.45 -46.30
C SER A 327 -14.34 -0.76 -47.74
N ASP A 328 -14.96 -1.93 -47.89
CA ASP A 328 -15.68 -2.38 -49.08
C ASP A 328 -17.09 -1.76 -49.08
N GLY A 329 -17.64 -1.48 -50.25
CA GLY A 329 -19.09 -1.31 -50.46
C GLY A 329 -19.60 0.08 -50.88
N ALA A 330 -19.78 0.28 -52.20
CA ALA A 330 -21.02 0.83 -52.79
C ALA A 330 -21.05 0.60 -54.33
N GLU A 331 -21.81 -0.46 -54.67
CA GLU A 331 -22.52 -0.92 -55.88
C GLU A 331 -22.64 -0.12 -57.22
N PRO A 332 -23.06 -0.84 -58.30
CA PRO A 332 -22.82 -0.49 -59.71
C PRO A 332 -24.02 0.22 -60.39
N THR A 333 -23.77 0.70 -61.61
CA THR A 333 -24.82 1.02 -62.61
C THR A 333 -24.74 0.02 -63.76
#